data_AF-A0A5P1V106-F1
#
_entry.id   AF-A0A5P1V106-F1
#
_cell.length_a   1.000
_cell.length_b   1.000
_cell.length_c   1.000
_cell.angle_alpha   90.00
_cell.angle_beta   90.00
_cell.angle_gamma   90.00
#
_symmetry.space_group_name_H-M   'P 1'
#
loop_
_entity.id
_entity.type
_entity.pdbx_description
1 polymer ?
#
loop_
_entity_poly.entity_id
_entity_poly.type
_entity_poly.pdbx_seq_one_letter_code
_entity_poly.pdbx_strand_id
1 'polypeptide(L)'
;MEYILEVFLDDYRLAKLKGTPVEANIEAVFGGELKVVRVKVGEDVKNDILKAFETARIDSRACITDTPVAFKRALFEEIANQKTLGEEVVKAVLANIDKIKELAAKEAEYLPAPEIETE
;
A
#
# COMPACT_ATOMS: atom_id res chain seq x y z
N MET A 1 -19.52 -3.92 1.30
CA MET A 1 -18.97 -3.39 0.02
C MET A 1 -17.47 -3.68 0.03
N GLU A 2 -16.84 -3.89 -1.12
CA GLU A 2 -15.36 -4.01 -1.19
C GLU A 2 -14.76 -2.66 -1.53
N TYR A 3 -13.62 -2.33 -0.90
CA TYR A 3 -12.82 -1.15 -1.16
C TYR A 3 -11.42 -1.55 -1.60
N ILE A 4 -10.74 -0.66 -2.32
CA ILE A 4 -9.47 -0.95 -2.97
C ILE A 4 -8.36 -0.13 -2.33
N LEU A 5 -7.21 -0.75 -2.09
CA LEU A 5 -5.94 -0.06 -1.87
C LEU A 5 -5.01 -0.34 -3.05
N GLU A 6 -4.49 0.72 -3.66
CA GLU A 6 -3.54 0.64 -4.77
C GLU A 6 -2.10 0.82 -4.25
N VAL A 7 -1.22 -0.12 -4.62
CA VAL A 7 0.23 -0.02 -4.38
C VAL A 7 0.93 0.03 -5.73
N PHE A 8 1.47 1.21 -6.06
CA PHE A 8 2.31 1.38 -7.24
C PHE A 8 3.67 0.71 -7.05
N LEU A 9 4.19 0.15 -8.13
CA LEU A 9 5.40 -0.66 -8.12
C LEU A 9 6.48 0.04 -8.95
N ASP A 10 7.58 0.39 -8.28
CA ASP A 10 8.85 0.72 -8.92
C ASP A 10 9.66 -0.56 -9.19
N ASP A 11 10.85 -0.42 -9.77
CA ASP A 11 11.71 -1.55 -10.13
C ASP A 11 12.11 -2.41 -8.92
N TYR A 12 12.37 -1.78 -7.76
CA TYR A 12 12.66 -2.49 -6.51
C TYR A 12 11.48 -3.36 -6.08
N ARG A 13 10.27 -2.79 -6.07
CA ARG A 13 9.04 -3.50 -5.69
C ARG A 13 8.72 -4.62 -6.66
N LEU A 14 8.91 -4.40 -7.96
CA LEU A 14 8.73 -5.43 -8.98
C LEU A 14 9.70 -6.60 -8.77
N ALA A 15 10.97 -6.32 -8.50
CA ALA A 15 11.98 -7.35 -8.25
C ALA A 15 11.61 -8.24 -7.05
N LYS A 16 11.06 -7.65 -5.98
CA LYS A 16 10.62 -8.38 -4.77
C LYS A 16 9.40 -9.27 -4.99
N LEU A 17 8.52 -8.92 -5.93
CA LEU A 17 7.32 -9.71 -6.22
C LEU A 17 7.55 -10.79 -7.28
N LYS A 18 8.68 -10.75 -7.99
CA LYS A 18 9.01 -11.71 -9.05
C LYS A 18 9.06 -13.15 -8.51
N GLY A 19 8.39 -14.07 -9.19
CA GLY A 19 8.28 -15.47 -8.80
C GLY A 19 7.29 -15.74 -7.66
N THR A 20 6.55 -14.72 -7.19
CA THR A 20 5.48 -14.89 -6.19
C THR A 20 4.12 -15.05 -6.86
N PRO A 21 3.12 -15.64 -6.18
CA PRO A 21 1.74 -15.67 -6.70
C PRO A 21 1.13 -14.29 -6.96
N VAL A 22 1.66 -13.24 -6.31
CA VAL A 22 1.20 -11.85 -6.48
C VAL A 22 1.56 -11.32 -7.87
N GLU A 23 2.64 -11.81 -8.50
CA GLU A 23 3.10 -11.35 -9.81
C GLU A 23 2.00 -11.42 -10.89
N ALA A 24 1.16 -12.45 -10.84
CA ALA A 24 0.06 -12.64 -11.79
C ALA A 24 -1.05 -11.58 -11.69
N ASN A 25 -1.07 -10.80 -10.61
CA ASN A 25 -2.07 -9.75 -10.36
C ASN A 25 -1.50 -8.34 -10.56
N ILE A 26 -0.29 -8.21 -11.11
CA ILE A 26 0.28 -6.91 -11.46
C ILE A 26 -0.44 -6.38 -12.69
N GLU A 27 -1.03 -5.20 -12.56
CA GLU A 27 -1.72 -4.52 -13.64
C GLU A 27 -0.90 -3.34 -14.15
N ALA A 28 -0.91 -3.14 -15.47
CA ALA A 28 -0.34 -1.98 -16.12
C ALA A 28 -1.40 -0.88 -16.23
N VAL A 29 -1.07 0.34 -15.79
CA VAL A 29 -1.93 1.52 -15.82
C VAL A 29 -1.20 2.69 -16.47
N PHE A 30 -1.93 3.74 -16.85
CA PHE A 30 -1.39 4.91 -17.56
C PHE A 30 -0.59 4.55 -18.82
N GLY A 31 -1.17 3.74 -19.70
CA GLY A 31 -0.51 3.32 -20.94
C GLY A 31 0.64 2.32 -20.74
N GLY A 32 0.85 1.83 -19.52
CA GLY A 32 1.93 0.90 -19.17
C GLY A 32 3.10 1.53 -18.43
N GLU A 33 3.10 2.86 -18.26
CA GLU A 33 4.14 3.60 -17.55
C GLU A 33 4.18 3.28 -16.06
N LEU A 34 3.03 2.92 -15.48
CA LEU A 34 2.95 2.56 -14.07
C LEU A 34 2.39 1.14 -13.91
N LYS A 35 2.93 0.42 -12.93
CA LYS A 35 2.42 -0.89 -12.52
C LYS A 35 1.84 -0.80 -11.13
N VAL A 36 0.77 -1.55 -10.89
CA VAL A 36 0.02 -1.50 -9.63
C VAL A 36 -0.43 -2.91 -9.23
N VAL A 37 -0.46 -3.18 -7.92
CA VAL A 37 -1.28 -4.25 -7.35
C VAL A 37 -2.41 -3.65 -6.51
N ARG A 38 -3.53 -4.38 -6.45
CA ARG A 38 -4.72 -3.97 -5.74
C ARG A 38 -5.03 -4.93 -4.61
N VAL A 39 -5.15 -4.40 -3.40
CA VAL A 39 -5.63 -5.13 -2.23
C VAL A 39 -7.09 -4.76 -2.02
N LYS A 40 -7.95 -5.77 -1.88
CA LYS A 40 -9.36 -5.57 -1.57
C LYS A 40 -9.61 -5.72 -0.08
N VAL A 41 -10.40 -4.82 0.48
CA VAL A 41 -10.76 -4.81 1.90
C VAL A 41 -12.26 -4.67 2.10
N GLY A 42 -12.76 -5.21 3.20
CA GLY A 42 -14.14 -5.08 3.62
C GLY A 42 -14.43 -3.75 4.32
N GLU A 43 -15.68 -3.61 4.75
CA GLU A 43 -16.19 -2.39 5.41
C GLU A 43 -15.44 -2.07 6.71
N ASP A 44 -15.18 -3.09 7.53
CA ASP A 44 -14.54 -2.94 8.84
C ASP A 44 -13.10 -2.42 8.70
N VAL A 45 -12.29 -3.07 7.86
CA VAL A 45 -10.90 -2.66 7.62
C VAL A 45 -10.83 -1.29 6.95
N LYS A 46 -11.75 -0.99 6.02
CA LYS A 46 -11.87 0.36 5.48
C LYS A 46 -12.10 1.39 6.60
N ASN A 47 -13.02 1.12 7.53
CA ASN A 47 -13.35 2.05 8.60
C ASN A 47 -12.16 2.27 9.53
N ASP A 48 -11.40 1.21 9.82
CA ASP A 48 -10.18 1.30 10.63
C ASP A 48 -9.10 2.16 9.95
N ILE A 49 -8.92 2.03 8.63
CA ILE A 49 -7.99 2.87 7.86
C ILE A 49 -8.41 4.34 7.92
N LEU A 50 -9.68 4.64 7.63
CA LEU A 50 -10.18 6.03 7.64
C LEU A 50 -10.12 6.66 9.04
N LYS A 51 -10.34 5.88 10.09
CA LYS A 51 -10.18 6.32 11.48
C LYS A 51 -8.71 6.54 11.85
N ALA A 52 -7.80 5.77 11.26
CA ALA A 52 -6.38 5.90 11.55
C ALA A 52 -5.74 7.10 10.85
N PHE A 53 -6.17 7.46 9.65
CA PHE A 53 -5.55 8.49 8.84
C PHE A 53 -6.57 9.53 8.39
N GLU A 54 -6.53 10.72 8.99
CA GLU A 54 -7.50 11.80 8.71
C GLU A 54 -7.49 12.28 7.26
N THR A 55 -6.37 12.14 6.55
CA THR A 55 -6.25 12.51 5.13
C THR A 55 -6.88 11.47 4.20
N ALA A 56 -7.08 10.24 4.67
CA ALA A 56 -7.55 9.17 3.82
C ALA A 56 -9.00 9.42 3.35
N ARG A 57 -9.26 9.16 2.08
CA ARG A 57 -10.57 9.36 1.46
C ARG A 57 -10.87 8.29 0.42
N ILE A 58 -12.15 8.10 0.10
CA ILE A 58 -12.60 7.14 -0.90
C ILE A 58 -12.94 7.88 -2.19
N ASP A 59 -12.37 7.45 -3.30
CA ASP A 59 -12.71 7.98 -4.63
C ASP A 59 -13.94 7.29 -5.25
N SER A 60 -14.34 7.72 -6.44
CA SER A 60 -15.51 7.15 -7.14
C SER A 60 -15.36 5.68 -7.56
N ARG A 61 -14.16 5.09 -7.45
CA ARG A 61 -13.85 3.70 -7.77
C ARG A 61 -13.82 2.81 -6.52
N ALA A 62 -14.26 3.34 -5.38
CA ALA A 62 -14.10 2.73 -4.07
C ALA A 62 -12.63 2.54 -3.66
N CYS A 63 -11.70 3.29 -4.25
CA CYS A 63 -10.29 3.26 -3.86
C CYS A 63 -10.05 4.16 -2.67
N ILE A 64 -9.43 3.63 -1.61
CA ILE A 64 -8.91 4.39 -0.49
C ILE A 64 -7.62 5.06 -0.95
N THR A 65 -7.64 6.39 -0.96
CA THR A 65 -6.58 7.26 -1.46
C THR A 65 -6.09 8.18 -0.34
N ASP A 66 -5.06 8.99 -0.62
CA ASP A 66 -4.50 9.95 0.33
C ASP A 66 -4.03 9.35 1.67
N THR A 67 -3.67 8.06 1.67
CA THR A 67 -2.98 7.41 2.79
C THR A 67 -1.51 7.84 2.86
N PRO A 68 -0.91 7.92 4.06
CA PRO A 68 0.50 8.29 4.23
C PRO A 68 1.46 7.36 3.48
N VAL A 69 2.66 7.87 3.16
CA VAL A 69 3.66 7.08 2.43
C VAL A 69 4.13 5.89 3.29
N ALA A 70 4.26 6.07 4.60
CA ALA A 70 4.64 5.06 5.57
C ALA A 70 3.65 3.91 5.58
N PHE A 71 2.35 4.20 5.47
CA PHE A 71 1.32 3.18 5.34
C PHE A 71 1.47 2.39 4.03
N LYS A 72 1.66 3.08 2.89
CA LYS A 72 1.86 2.41 1.60
C LYS A 72 3.13 1.56 1.55
N ARG A 73 4.20 2.01 2.21
CA ARG A 73 5.44 1.25 2.39
C ARG A 73 5.18 -0.01 3.22
N ALA A 74 4.58 0.14 4.40
CA ALA A 74 4.26 -0.99 5.27
C ALA A 74 3.33 -2.01 4.56
N LEU A 75 2.35 -1.52 3.81
CA LEU A 75 1.46 -2.35 3.01
C LEU A 75 2.21 -3.17 1.96
N PHE A 76 3.15 -2.54 1.23
CA PHE A 76 3.98 -3.26 0.28
C PHE A 76 4.83 -4.34 0.95
N GLU A 77 5.48 -4.01 2.08
CA GLU A 77 6.32 -4.98 2.80
C GLU A 77 5.52 -6.20 3.27
N GLU A 78 4.29 -6.01 3.78
CA GLU A 78 3.42 -7.13 4.15
C GLU A 78 2.98 -7.95 2.94
N ILE A 79 2.68 -7.32 1.80
CA ILE A 79 2.39 -8.04 0.54
C ILE A 79 3.60 -8.89 0.11
N ALA A 80 4.81 -8.33 0.15
CA ALA A 80 6.03 -9.03 -0.25
C ALA A 80 6.38 -10.19 0.71
N ASN A 81 6.17 -9.98 2.02
CA ASN A 81 6.42 -10.97 3.06
C ASN A 81 5.42 -12.14 2.99
N GLN A 82 4.13 -11.82 2.95
CA GLN A 82 3.05 -12.81 3.00
C GLN A 82 2.71 -13.40 1.63
N LYS A 83 3.15 -12.74 0.54
CA LYS A 83 2.95 -13.17 -0.86
C LYS A 83 1.47 -13.35 -1.22
N THR A 84 0.63 -12.47 -0.70
CA THR A 84 -0.82 -12.45 -0.88
C THR A 84 -1.31 -11.02 -1.06
N LEU A 85 -2.49 -10.87 -1.66
CA LEU A 85 -3.23 -9.61 -1.79
C LEU A 85 -4.53 -9.63 -0.97
N GLY A 86 -4.68 -10.59 -0.07
CA GLY A 86 -5.83 -10.71 0.81
C GLY A 86 -5.83 -9.65 1.90
N GLU A 87 -6.99 -9.45 2.53
CA GLU A 87 -7.20 -8.42 3.56
C GLU A 87 -6.27 -8.59 4.78
N GLU A 88 -5.72 -9.79 5.01
CA GLU A 88 -4.76 -10.09 6.05
C GLU A 88 -3.50 -9.21 6.02
N VAL A 89 -3.03 -8.79 4.83
CA VAL A 89 -1.86 -7.90 4.73
C VAL A 89 -2.15 -6.54 5.35
N VAL A 90 -3.38 -6.04 5.15
CA VAL A 90 -3.81 -4.75 5.71
C VAL A 90 -4.00 -4.84 7.21
N LYS A 91 -4.56 -5.96 7.71
CA LYS A 91 -4.70 -6.21 9.15
C LYS A 91 -3.32 -6.27 9.84
N ALA A 92 -2.33 -6.87 9.21
CA ALA A 92 -0.95 -6.91 9.72
C ALA A 92 -0.32 -5.50 9.81
N VAL A 93 -0.57 -4.64 8.80
CA VAL A 93 -0.18 -3.23 8.84
C VAL A 93 -0.88 -2.49 9.99
N LEU A 94 -2.19 -2.65 10.12
CA LEU A 94 -2.99 -2.01 11.18
C LEU A 94 -2.60 -2.49 12.60
N ALA A 95 -2.07 -3.70 12.76
CA ALA A 95 -1.52 -4.17 14.04
C ALA A 95 -0.32 -3.33 14.51
N ASN A 96 0.36 -2.61 13.61
CA ASN A 96 1.50 -1.74 13.89
C ASN A 96 1.16 -0.26 13.68
N ILE A 97 -0.11 0.12 13.78
CA ILE A 97 -0.60 1.43 13.36
C ILE A 97 0.05 2.61 14.09
N ASP A 98 0.37 2.47 15.37
CA ASP A 98 0.97 3.55 16.16
C ASP A 98 2.36 3.94 15.64
N LYS A 99 3.19 2.94 15.28
CA LYS A 99 4.49 3.17 14.65
C LYS A 99 4.34 3.83 13.27
N ILE A 100 3.35 3.40 12.50
CA ILE A 100 3.09 3.96 11.17
C ILE A 100 2.64 5.41 11.27
N LYS A 101 1.82 5.75 12.27
CA LYS A 101 1.42 7.14 12.56
C LYS A 101 2.62 8.00 12.95
N GLU A 102 3.53 7.49 13.76
CA GLU A 102 4.76 8.20 14.12
C GLU A 102 5.63 8.48 12.88
N LEU A 103 5.80 7.49 12.00
CA LEU A 103 6.54 7.68 10.74
C LEU A 103 5.83 8.66 9.81
N ALA A 104 4.50 8.55 9.68
CA ALA A 104 3.69 9.46 8.87
C ALA A 104 3.76 10.92 9.37
N ALA A 105 3.83 11.14 10.68
CA ALA A 105 4.02 12.49 11.23
C ALA A 105 5.36 13.11 10.80
N LYS A 106 6.42 12.30 10.71
CA LYS A 106 7.74 12.74 10.23
C LYS A 106 7.75 13.07 8.73
N GLU A 107 6.83 12.51 7.94
CA GLU A 107 6.70 12.82 6.50
C GLU A 107 6.29 14.26 6.23
N ALA A 108 5.51 14.87 7.13
CA ALA A 108 5.13 16.27 7.04
C ALA A 108 6.35 17.21 7.20
N GLU A 109 7.37 16.75 7.92
CA GLU A 109 8.62 17.49 8.12
C GLU A 109 9.66 17.17 7.02
N TYR A 110 9.72 15.91 6.59
CA TYR A 110 10.69 15.43 5.62
C TYR A 110 10.22 14.15 4.93
N LEU A 111 10.10 14.17 3.60
CA LEU A 111 9.87 12.95 2.81
C LEU A 111 11.22 12.28 2.53
N PRO A 112 11.54 11.13 3.15
CA PRO A 112 12.78 10.43 2.88
C PRO A 112 12.81 9.98 1.42
N ALA A 113 13.93 10.24 0.75
CA ALA A 113 14.17 9.75 -0.59
C ALA A 113 13.95 8.23 -0.65
N PRO A 114 13.43 7.69 -1.78
CA PRO A 114 13.40 6.25 -1.98
C PRO A 114 14.82 5.68 -1.88
N GLU A 115 14.94 4.50 -1.28
CA GLU A 115 16.20 3.75 -1.32
C GLU A 115 16.36 3.22 -2.75
N ILE A 116 17.29 3.83 -3.48
CA ILE A 116 17.67 3.39 -4.82
C ILE A 116 18.95 2.58 -4.65
N GLU A 117 18.97 1.32 -5.06
CA GLU A 117 20.23 0.58 -5.18
C GLU A 117 21.09 1.32 -6.20
N THR A 118 22.24 1.85 -5.75
CA THR A 118 23.26 2.43 -6.63
C THR A 118 24.25 1.32 -6.97
N GLU A 119 24.54 1.15 -8.27
CA GLU A 119 25.51 0.17 -8.80
C GLU A 119 26.93 0.39 -8.25
#